data_AF-A0A2M7SHK7-F1
#
_entry.id   AF-A0A2M7SHK7-F1
#
_cell.length_a   1.000
_cell.length_b   1.000
_cell.length_c   1.000
_cell.angle_alpha   90.00
_cell.angle_beta   90.00
_cell.angle_gamma   90.00
#
_symmetry.space_group_name_H-M   'P 1'
#
loop_
_entity.id
_entity.type
_entity.pdbx_description
1 polymer ?
#
loop_
_entity_poly.entity_id
_entity_poly.type
_entity_poly.pdbx_seq_one_letter_code
_entity_poly.pdbx_strand_id
1 'polypeptide(L)'
;MDPYEILGLSPNADDDAIRKVYIELVRRFSPDTDPEAFKLISGAYEKVKDEQSRLRHYLFNRETPGDTPFQAFLRHVSYHEKPKPMNYDQMKEFLRKCAKS
;
A
#
# COMPACT_ATOMS: atom_id res chain seq x y z
N MET A 1 14.54 -5.00 -3.74
CA MET A 1 14.50 -5.15 -2.28
C MET A 1 13.25 -4.48 -1.75
N ASP A 2 12.46 -5.24 -0.99
CA ASP A 2 11.19 -4.79 -0.43
C ASP A 2 11.45 -3.73 0.66
N PRO A 3 10.89 -2.51 0.56
CA PRO A 3 11.03 -1.49 1.59
C PRO A 3 10.53 -1.94 2.97
N TYR A 4 9.50 -2.78 3.03
CA TYR A 4 8.93 -3.26 4.29
C TYR A 4 9.88 -4.24 4.98
N GLU A 5 10.57 -5.09 4.22
CA GLU A 5 11.61 -5.98 4.76
C GLU A 5 12.79 -5.18 5.32
N ILE A 6 13.24 -4.14 4.62
CA ILE A 6 14.34 -3.27 5.07
C ILE A 6 13.96 -2.54 6.38
N LEU A 7 12.72 -2.07 6.47
CA LEU A 7 12.22 -1.38 7.66
C LEU A 7 11.77 -2.35 8.77
N GLY A 8 11.67 -3.65 8.50
CA GLY A 8 11.15 -4.63 9.45
C GLY A 8 9.66 -4.45 9.77
N LEU A 9 8.87 -4.01 8.80
CA LEU A 9 7.45 -3.69 8.94
C LEU A 9 6.55 -4.64 8.16
N SER A 10 5.27 -4.68 8.53
CA SER A 10 4.24 -5.30 7.72
C SER A 10 3.93 -4.43 6.49
N PRO A 11 3.61 -5.02 5.32
CA PRO A 11 3.10 -4.28 4.16
C PRO A 11 1.82 -3.48 4.42
N ASN A 12 1.09 -3.80 5.50
CA ASN A 12 -0.12 -3.11 5.93
C ASN A 12 0.14 -2.02 6.99
N ALA A 13 1.40 -1.66 7.25
CA ALA A 13 1.75 -0.61 8.20
C ALA A 13 1.21 0.75 7.73
N ASP A 14 0.69 1.53 8.66
CA ASP A 14 0.23 2.90 8.42
C ASP A 14 1.40 3.91 8.45
N ASP A 15 1.12 5.16 8.05
CA ASP A 15 2.12 6.22 7.96
C ASP A 15 2.83 6.48 9.30
N ASP A 16 2.09 6.36 10.41
CA ASP A 16 2.60 6.60 11.74
C ASP A 16 3.55 5.49 12.20
N ALA A 17 3.21 4.23 11.96
CA ALA A 17 4.09 3.09 12.22
C ALA A 17 5.38 3.17 11.38
N ILE A 18 5.24 3.49 10.08
CA ILE A 18 6.38 3.64 9.17
C ILE A 18 7.32 4.74 9.66
N ARG A 19 6.78 5.92 9.99
CA ARG A 19 7.56 7.06 10.47
C ARG A 19 8.25 6.76 11.80
N LYS A 20 7.53 6.12 12.74
CA LYS A 20 8.08 5.79 14.05
C LYS A 20 9.30 4.87 13.93
N VAL A 21 9.17 3.79 13.15
CA VAL A 21 10.27 2.84 12.94
C VAL A 21 11.43 3.49 12.18
N TYR A 22 11.15 4.34 11.20
CA TYR A 22 12.20 5.09 10.51
C TYR A 22 13.03 5.95 11.47
N ILE A 23 12.38 6.69 12.38
CA ILE A 23 13.08 7.53 13.38
C ILE A 23 13.93 6.66 14.32
N GLU A 24 13.41 5.52 14.77
CA GLU A 24 14.15 4.57 15.61
C GLU A 24 15.39 4.02 14.89
N LEU A 25 15.24 3.64 13.62
CA LEU A 25 16.32 3.11 12.79
C LEU A 25 17.38 4.16 12.49
N VAL A 26 17.02 5.40 12.14
CA VAL A 26 17.98 6.48 11.87
C VAL A 26 18.77 6.87 13.13
N ARG A 27 18.14 6.82 14.31
CA ARG A 27 18.86 7.04 15.58
C ARG A 27 19.88 5.95 15.86
N ARG A 28 19.57 4.70 15.47
CA ARG A 28 20.45 3.55 15.65
C ARG A 28 21.55 3.48 14.59
N PHE A 29 21.23 3.82 13.36
CA PHE A 29 22.09 3.80 12.18
C PHE A 29 22.23 5.24 11.66
N SER A 30 22.92 6.08 12.43
CA SER A 30 23.16 7.46 12.04
C SER A 30 24.12 7.51 10.84
N PRO A 31 24.08 8.59 10.02
CA PRO A 31 25.00 8.74 8.90
C PRO A 31 26.48 8.72 9.31
N ASP A 32 26.78 9.10 10.55
CA ASP A 32 28.15 9.08 11.10
C ASP A 32 28.59 7.69 11.55
N THR A 33 27.66 6.83 12.00
CA THR A 33 27.97 5.50 12.53
C THR A 33 27.95 4.44 11.43
N ASP A 34 26.91 4.47 10.59
CA ASP A 34 26.73 3.52 9.49
C ASP A 34 26.03 4.22 8.30
N PRO A 35 26.82 4.87 7.43
CA PRO A 35 26.29 5.61 6.30
C PRO A 35 25.61 4.71 5.25
N GLU A 36 26.01 3.45 5.13
CA GLU A 36 25.44 2.52 4.17
C GLU A 36 24.08 2.01 4.64
N ALA A 37 23.95 1.61 5.92
CA ALA A 37 22.66 1.28 6.50
C ALA A 37 21.70 2.49 6.46
N PHE A 38 22.19 3.70 6.78
CA PHE A 38 21.39 4.91 6.72
C PHE A 38 20.80 5.17 5.32
N LYS A 39 21.61 4.99 4.26
CA LYS A 39 21.14 5.13 2.87
C LYS A 39 20.07 4.10 2.53
N LEU A 40 20.25 2.85 2.94
CA LEU A 40 19.28 1.78 2.71
C LEU A 40 17.95 2.06 3.41
N ILE A 41 17.99 2.43 4.69
CA ILE A 41 16.81 2.76 5.50
C ILE A 41 16.09 3.98 4.90
N SER A 42 16.81 5.04 4.58
CA SER A 42 16.23 6.26 4.00
C SER A 42 15.62 6.01 2.62
N GLY A 43 16.30 5.21 1.78
CA GLY A 43 15.76 4.81 0.48
C GLY A 43 14.52 3.93 0.57
N ALA A 44 14.43 3.07 1.59
CA ALA A 44 13.22 2.30 1.87
C ALA A 44 12.07 3.21 2.33
N TYR A 45 12.32 4.09 3.30
CA TYR A 45 11.32 5.03 3.81
C TYR A 45 10.71 5.90 2.68
N GLU A 46 11.52 6.49 1.81
CA GLU A 46 11.01 7.35 0.72
C GLU A 46 10.03 6.63 -0.22
N LYS A 47 10.18 5.31 -0.38
CA LYS A 47 9.28 4.49 -1.20
C LYS A 47 7.91 4.23 -0.55
N VAL A 48 7.78 4.36 0.77
CA VAL A 48 6.54 3.98 1.50
C VAL A 48 6.04 5.03 2.51
N LYS A 49 6.70 6.20 2.63
CA LYS A 49 6.44 7.24 3.63
C LYS A 49 5.00 7.78 3.69
N ASP A 50 4.30 7.73 2.56
CA ASP A 50 2.93 8.21 2.39
C ASP A 50 2.19 7.34 1.37
N GLU A 51 0.86 7.53 1.29
CA GLU A 51 -0.01 6.76 0.40
C GLU A 51 0.41 6.86 -1.07
N GLN A 52 0.81 8.04 -1.56
CA GLN A 52 1.21 8.21 -2.96
C GLN A 52 2.51 7.47 -3.26
N SER A 53 3.48 7.54 -2.35
CA SER A 53 4.72 6.78 -2.42
C SER A 53 4.43 5.27 -2.44
N ARG A 54 3.56 4.78 -1.55
CA ARG A 54 3.17 3.36 -1.52
C ARG A 54 2.48 2.91 -2.80
N LEU A 55 1.54 3.70 -3.31
CA LEU A 55 0.85 3.39 -4.57
C LEU A 55 1.82 3.38 -5.74
N ARG A 56 2.74 4.34 -5.82
CA ARG A 56 3.79 4.37 -6.85
C ARG A 56 4.71 3.16 -6.73
N HIS A 57 5.12 2.82 -5.52
CA HIS A 57 5.92 1.62 -5.28
C HIS A 57 5.16 0.38 -5.74
N TYR A 58 3.91 0.22 -5.32
CA TYR A 58 3.09 -0.93 -5.64
C TYR A 58 2.81 -1.08 -7.15
N LEU A 59 2.53 0.02 -7.86
CA LEU A 59 2.18 -0.01 -9.28
C LEU A 59 3.40 -0.15 -10.22
N PHE A 60 4.56 0.34 -9.80
CA PHE A 60 5.73 0.48 -10.69
C PHE A 60 6.98 -0.26 -10.21
N ASN A 61 6.95 -0.91 -9.05
CA ASN A 61 8.09 -1.73 -8.62
C ASN A 61 8.23 -2.94 -9.54
N ARG A 62 9.31 -2.96 -10.33
CA ARG A 62 9.60 -4.02 -11.31
C ARG A 62 10.23 -5.25 -10.68
N GLU A 63 10.58 -5.18 -9.39
CA GLU A 63 11.26 -6.26 -8.66
C GLU A 63 10.31 -7.28 -8.03
N THR A 64 8.99 -7.03 -8.04
CA THR A 64 7.98 -8.05 -7.73
C THR A 64 7.82 -8.97 -8.94
N PRO A 65 8.26 -10.24 -8.89
CA PRO A 65 8.13 -11.15 -10.01
C PRO A 65 6.64 -11.43 -10.25
N GLY A 66 6.16 -11.11 -11.45
CA GLY A 66 4.83 -11.53 -11.91
C GLY A 66 3.73 -10.48 -11.96
N ASP A 67 4.01 -9.20 -11.68
CA ASP A 67 2.99 -8.15 -11.76
C ASP A 67 3.31 -7.12 -12.82
N THR A 68 2.63 -7.25 -13.96
CA THR A 68 2.46 -6.08 -14.83
C THR A 68 1.78 -4.95 -14.02
N PRO A 69 2.06 -3.66 -14.29
CA PRO A 69 1.38 -2.54 -13.61
C PRO A 69 -0.15 -2.66 -13.63
N PHE A 70 -0.70 -3.29 -14.68
CA PHE A 70 -2.12 -3.58 -14.81
C PHE A 70 -2.61 -4.64 -13.80
N GLN A 71 -1.85 -5.72 -13.56
CA GLN A 71 -2.19 -6.72 -12.54
C GLN A 71 -2.06 -6.18 -11.11
N ALA A 72 -1.05 -5.34 -10.84
CA ALA A 72 -0.95 -4.63 -9.58
C ALA A 72 -2.21 -3.77 -9.37
N PHE A 73 -2.57 -2.94 -10.35
CA PHE A 73 -3.81 -2.15 -10.31
C PHE A 73 -5.05 -3.01 -10.05
N LEU A 74 -5.24 -4.11 -10.80
CA LEU A 74 -6.37 -5.02 -10.63
C LEU A 74 -6.49 -5.58 -9.20
N ARG A 75 -5.37 -5.92 -8.56
CA ARG A 75 -5.34 -6.41 -7.17
C ARG A 75 -5.72 -5.33 -6.18
N HIS A 76 -5.25 -4.10 -6.37
CA HIS A 76 -5.63 -2.96 -5.53
C HIS A 76 -7.14 -2.70 -5.60
N VAL A 77 -7.72 -2.63 -6.81
CA VAL A 77 -9.16 -2.41 -6.96
C VAL A 77 -10.02 -3.60 -6.52
N SER A 78 -9.47 -4.82 -6.53
CA SER A 78 -10.18 -6.01 -6.04
C SER A 78 -10.07 -6.23 -4.52
N TYR A 79 -9.19 -5.49 -3.84
CA TYR A 79 -9.12 -5.42 -2.37
C TYR A 79 -10.17 -4.48 -1.76
N HIS A 80 -10.72 -3.54 -2.54
CA HIS A 80 -11.94 -2.85 -2.13
C HIS A 80 -13.07 -3.89 -2.10
N GLU A 81 -13.73 -4.00 -0.94
CA GLU A 81 -14.86 -4.92 -0.74
C GLU A 81 -15.73 -4.92 -1.99
N LYS A 82 -15.82 -6.08 -2.67
CA LYS A 82 -16.75 -6.25 -3.78
C LYS A 82 -18.10 -5.69 -3.32
N PRO A 83 -18.71 -4.74 -4.03
CA PRO A 83 -19.97 -4.16 -3.58
C PRO A 83 -20.94 -5.32 -3.35
N LYS A 84 -21.41 -5.45 -2.11
CA LYS A 84 -22.33 -6.52 -1.74
C LYS A 84 -23.51 -6.46 -2.73
N PRO A 85 -23.81 -7.56 -3.45
CA PRO A 85 -24.89 -7.55 -4.40
C PRO A 85 -26.18 -7.13 -3.68
N MET A 86 -27.00 -6.36 -4.38
CA MET A 86 -28.28 -5.88 -3.88
C MET A 86 -29.11 -7.07 -3.38
N ASN A 87 -29.56 -7.03 -2.13
CA ASN A 87 -30.39 -8.10 -1.59
C ASN A 87 -31.78 -8.10 -2.25
N TYR A 88 -32.56 -9.16 -2.02
CA TYR A 88 -33.88 -9.33 -2.66
C TYR A 88 -34.81 -8.13 -2.45
N ASP A 89 -34.87 -7.56 -1.24
CA ASP A 89 -35.74 -6.42 -0.94
C ASP A 89 -35.30 -5.15 -1.66
N GLN A 90 -34.00 -4.87 -1.64
CA GLN A 90 -33.42 -3.76 -2.38
C GLN A 90 -33.65 -3.91 -3.89
N MET A 91 -33.49 -5.12 -4.43
CA MET A 91 -33.71 -5.42 -5.85
C MET A 91 -35.18 -5.22 -6.24
N LYS A 92 -36.09 -5.73 -5.41
CA LYS A 92 -37.53 -5.58 -5.61
C LYS A 92 -37.95 -4.11 -5.59
N GLU A 93 -37.38 -3.31 -4.70
CA GLU A 93 -37.69 -1.88 -4.62
C GLU A 93 -37.10 -1.08 -5.78
N PHE A 94 -35.90 -1.43 -6.24
CA PHE A 94 -35.30 -0.89 -7.44
C PHE A 94 -36.18 -1.14 -8.68
N LEU A 95 -36.57 -2.39 -8.92
CA LEU A 95 -37.44 -2.76 -10.04
C LEU A 95 -38.80 -2.05 -10.00
N ARG A 96 -39.37 -1.86 -8.80
CA ARG A 96 -40.61 -1.09 -8.60
C ARG A 96 -40.45 0.39 -8.97
N LYS A 97 -39.29 1.00 -8.69
CA LYS A 97 -39.00 2.39 -9.08
C LYS A 97 -38.86 2.51 -10.60
N CYS A 98 -38.14 1.59 -11.24
CA CYS A 98 -38.00 1.57 -12.70
C CYS A 98 -39.34 1.36 -13.42
N ALA A 99 -40.25 0.55 -12.87
CA ALA A 99 -41.57 0.31 -13.47
C ALA A 99 -42.56 1.49 -13.35
N LYS A 100 -42.23 2.52 -12.55
CA LYS A 100 -43.03 3.74 -12.38
C LYS A 100 -42.48 4.96 -13.16
N SER A 101 -41.40 4.76 -13.94
CA SER A 101 -40.77 5.75 -14.81
C SER A 101 -41.16 5.46 -16.26
#